data_AF-A0A1F4K4D0-F1
#
_entry.id   AF-A0A1F4K4D0-F1
#
_cell.length_a   1.000
_cell.length_b   1.000
_cell.length_c   1.000
_cell.angle_alpha   90.00
_cell.angle_beta   90.00
_cell.angle_gamma   90.00
#
_symmetry.space_group_name_H-M   'P 1'
#
loop_
_entity.id
_entity.type
_entity.pdbx_description
1 polymer ?
#
loop_
_entity_poly.entity_id
_entity_poly.type
_entity_poly.pdbx_seq_one_letter_code
_entity_poly.pdbx_strand_id
1 'polypeptide(L)'
;MKILLSGEGPTDLGVCRNAQGRCDGAEFKRGPMTQLLIQLLEPLIHYSLDDYPDSFAYVSETALSAQTKATPARLQPARGKKKGAETSYFYSNATTLGRMAVDLAVDVGDSVLAVFFRDSDGTRSSHAGRWQDQWQSVCDGFKRSGFEHGVPMLPKPKSEAWLLCVAGVNPGGDCSALEELSGNDNAPHSAKSQLDAMLGQHHSAEELSDWLKEHPADVDHINTMPSFKAFHQALTSAVEKMHP
;
A
#
# COMPACT_ATOMS: atom_id res chain seq x y z
N MET A 1 6.69 -15.38 9.49
CA MET A 1 5.56 -14.52 9.06
C MET A 1 5.60 -14.37 7.55
N LYS A 2 4.44 -14.38 6.89
CA LYS A 2 4.28 -14.11 5.45
C LYS A 2 3.63 -12.74 5.25
N ILE A 3 4.04 -12.00 4.23
CA ILE A 3 3.54 -10.67 3.87
C ILE A 3 2.79 -10.80 2.54
N LEU A 4 1.46 -10.65 2.59
CA LEU A 4 0.59 -10.66 1.42
C LEU A 4 0.32 -9.23 0.96
N LEU A 5 0.81 -8.89 -0.22
CA LEU A 5 0.70 -7.56 -0.80
C LEU A 5 -0.32 -7.56 -1.94
N SER A 6 -1.15 -6.53 -1.97
CA SER A 6 -1.93 -6.19 -3.17
C SER A 6 -1.71 -4.73 -3.51
N GLY A 7 -1.29 -4.46 -4.75
CA GLY A 7 -0.93 -3.11 -5.16
C GLY A 7 -1.10 -2.87 -6.66
N GLU A 8 -0.77 -1.64 -7.03
CA GLU A 8 -0.71 -1.16 -8.39
C GLU A 8 0.73 -1.28 -8.89
N GLY A 9 0.88 -1.56 -10.19
CA GLY A 9 2.06 -1.31 -11.03
C GLY A 9 3.48 -1.72 -10.57
N PRO A 10 4.41 -1.85 -11.54
CA PRO A 10 5.83 -1.98 -11.21
C PRO A 10 6.41 -0.70 -10.57
N THR A 11 5.82 0.48 -10.81
CA THR A 11 6.28 1.78 -10.32
C THR A 11 5.98 2.05 -8.85
N ASP A 12 5.05 1.31 -8.27
CA ASP A 12 4.60 1.52 -6.90
C ASP A 12 5.02 0.34 -6.03
N LEU A 13 4.18 -0.68 -5.95
CA LEU A 13 4.39 -1.77 -5.02
C LEU A 13 5.23 -2.89 -5.64
N GLY A 14 5.13 -3.09 -6.95
CA GLY A 14 5.89 -4.10 -7.67
C GLY A 14 5.01 -4.94 -8.59
N VAL A 15 5.62 -5.93 -9.23
CA VAL A 15 4.95 -6.74 -10.26
C VAL A 15 5.40 -8.20 -10.21
N CYS A 16 4.53 -9.11 -10.64
CA CYS A 16 4.94 -10.48 -10.91
C CYS A 16 5.78 -10.56 -12.17
N ARG A 17 6.87 -11.32 -12.11
CA ARG A 17 7.62 -11.74 -13.30
C ARG A 17 6.81 -12.73 -14.15
N ASN A 18 5.90 -13.45 -13.52
CA ASN A 18 4.93 -14.28 -14.20
C ASN A 18 3.75 -13.47 -14.77
N ALA A 19 3.13 -13.97 -15.84
CA ALA A 19 2.00 -13.33 -16.51
C ALA A 19 0.64 -13.56 -15.80
N GLN A 20 0.63 -14.06 -14.55
CA GLN A 20 -0.58 -14.51 -13.86
C GLN A 20 -1.13 -13.47 -12.87
N GLY A 21 -0.35 -12.41 -12.58
CA GLY A 21 -0.75 -11.38 -11.63
C GLY A 21 -0.84 -11.85 -10.18
N ARG A 22 -0.32 -13.05 -9.89
CA ARG A 22 -0.12 -13.63 -8.55
C ARG A 22 1.22 -14.35 -8.52
N CYS A 23 2.04 -14.07 -7.52
CA CYS A 23 3.39 -14.60 -7.41
C CYS A 23 3.87 -14.58 -5.96
N ASP A 24 4.92 -15.35 -5.69
CA ASP A 24 5.56 -15.47 -4.39
C ASP A 24 7.08 -15.39 -4.55
N GLY A 25 7.77 -15.06 -3.46
CA GLY A 25 9.22 -15.21 -3.40
C GLY A 25 9.95 -14.43 -4.50
N ALA A 26 10.89 -15.12 -5.16
CA ALA A 26 11.70 -14.57 -6.24
C ALA A 26 10.90 -14.14 -7.50
N GLU A 27 9.66 -14.62 -7.67
CA GLU A 27 8.80 -14.23 -8.79
C GLU A 27 8.17 -12.85 -8.60
N PHE A 28 8.20 -12.31 -7.38
CA PHE A 28 7.74 -10.96 -7.10
C PHE A 28 8.90 -9.96 -7.22
N LYS A 29 8.86 -9.11 -8.26
CA LYS A 29 9.76 -7.96 -8.38
C LYS A 29 9.20 -6.84 -7.51
N ARG A 30 9.87 -6.57 -6.39
CA ARG A 30 9.54 -5.50 -5.44
C ARG A 30 9.69 -4.13 -6.10
N GLY A 31 8.74 -3.22 -5.82
CA GLY A 31 8.80 -1.81 -6.20
C GLY A 31 9.14 -0.89 -5.01
N PRO A 32 9.24 0.43 -5.25
CA PRO A 32 9.62 1.44 -4.26
C PRO A 32 8.78 1.38 -2.97
N MET A 33 7.47 1.21 -3.08
CA MET A 33 6.58 1.19 -1.92
C MET A 33 6.74 -0.10 -1.09
N THR A 34 7.12 -1.20 -1.73
CA THR A 34 7.53 -2.42 -0.99
C THR A 34 8.85 -2.18 -0.26
N GLN A 35 9.80 -1.46 -0.86
CA GLN A 35 11.06 -1.13 -0.19
C GLN A 35 10.84 -0.24 1.04
N LEU A 36 9.97 0.77 0.92
CA LEU A 36 9.58 1.61 2.05
C LEU A 36 8.89 0.76 3.15
N LEU A 37 7.98 -0.15 2.77
CA LEU A 37 7.34 -1.07 3.71
C LEU A 37 8.37 -1.94 4.45
N ILE A 38 9.40 -2.46 3.75
CA ILE A 38 10.48 -3.25 4.37
C ILE A 38 11.20 -2.42 5.45
N GLN A 39 11.59 -1.19 5.14
CA GLN A 39 12.25 -0.31 6.12
C GLN A 39 11.43 -0.06 7.37
N LEU A 40 10.09 -0.03 7.24
CA LEU A 40 9.19 0.16 8.38
C LEU A 40 8.95 -1.14 9.15
N LEU A 41 9.01 -2.30 8.49
CA LEU A 41 8.76 -3.60 9.10
C LEU A 41 9.98 -4.16 9.83
N GLU A 42 11.18 -4.06 9.26
CA GLU A 42 12.39 -4.66 9.83
C GLU A 42 12.68 -4.21 11.29
N PRO A 43 12.50 -2.93 11.68
CA PRO A 43 12.62 -2.51 13.07
C PRO A 43 11.59 -3.13 14.01
N LEU A 44 10.40 -3.50 13.50
CA LEU A 44 9.31 -4.08 14.28
C LEU A 44 9.46 -5.59 14.46
N ILE A 45 10.08 -6.28 13.50
CA ILE A 45 10.22 -7.75 13.49
C ILE A 45 11.62 -8.25 13.83
N HIS A 46 12.62 -7.34 13.88
CA HIS A 46 14.01 -7.60 14.29
C HIS A 46 14.77 -8.63 13.42
N TYR A 47 14.40 -8.77 12.15
CA TYR A 47 15.17 -9.51 11.14
C TYR A 47 15.05 -8.83 9.78
N SER A 48 16.01 -9.07 8.88
CA SER A 48 15.97 -8.52 7.53
C SER A 48 15.05 -9.33 6.63
N LEU A 49 14.17 -8.67 5.89
CA LEU A 49 13.28 -9.29 4.89
C LEU A 49 13.96 -9.56 3.55
N ASP A 50 15.17 -9.04 3.34
CA ASP A 50 15.98 -9.34 2.17
C ASP A 50 16.53 -10.78 2.20
N ASP A 51 16.83 -11.30 3.38
CA ASP A 51 17.30 -12.68 3.58
C ASP A 51 16.19 -13.72 3.36
N TYR A 52 14.92 -13.29 3.34
CA TYR A 52 13.74 -14.17 3.23
C TYR A 52 12.83 -13.70 2.09
N PRO A 53 13.23 -13.85 0.82
CA PRO A 53 12.39 -13.47 -0.32
C PRO A 53 11.04 -14.20 -0.29
N ASP A 54 11.02 -15.46 0.15
CA ASP A 54 9.82 -16.29 0.29
C ASP A 54 8.84 -15.78 1.36
N SER A 55 9.19 -14.76 2.14
CA SER A 55 8.25 -14.07 3.01
C SER A 55 7.19 -13.27 2.24
N PHE A 56 7.37 -13.01 0.95
CA PHE A 56 6.43 -12.21 0.16
C PHE A 56 5.48 -13.07 -0.68
N ALA A 57 4.21 -12.67 -0.69
CA ALA A 57 3.19 -13.05 -1.65
C ALA A 57 2.62 -11.76 -2.26
N TYR A 58 2.36 -11.75 -3.56
CA TYR A 58 1.80 -10.59 -4.24
C TYR A 58 0.61 -10.96 -5.11
N VAL A 59 -0.40 -10.09 -5.12
CA VAL A 59 -1.59 -10.16 -5.94
C VAL A 59 -1.81 -8.80 -6.60
N SER A 60 -1.71 -8.74 -7.91
CA SER A 60 -1.97 -7.50 -8.66
C SER A 60 -3.40 -7.02 -8.46
N GLU A 61 -3.63 -5.71 -8.63
CA GLU A 61 -4.97 -5.14 -8.65
C GLU A 61 -5.93 -5.90 -9.56
N THR A 62 -5.48 -6.20 -10.77
CA THR A 62 -6.32 -6.83 -11.80
C THR A 62 -6.72 -8.24 -11.38
N ALA A 63 -5.77 -9.03 -10.86
CA ALA A 63 -6.03 -10.37 -10.34
C ALA A 63 -6.96 -10.34 -9.13
N LEU A 64 -6.73 -9.43 -8.18
CA LEU A 64 -7.60 -9.27 -7.00
C LEU A 64 -9.02 -8.89 -7.41
N SER A 65 -9.16 -7.93 -8.34
CA SER A 65 -10.46 -7.47 -8.84
C SER A 65 -11.19 -8.57 -9.60
N ALA A 66 -10.48 -9.40 -10.38
CA ALA A 66 -11.05 -10.56 -11.05
C ALA A 66 -11.58 -11.59 -10.03
N GLN A 67 -10.80 -11.88 -8.98
CA GLN A 67 -11.20 -12.78 -7.90
C GLN A 67 -12.43 -12.26 -7.13
N THR A 68 -12.47 -10.96 -6.84
CA THR A 68 -13.62 -10.30 -6.21
C THR A 68 -14.89 -10.47 -7.07
N LYS A 69 -14.79 -10.30 -8.39
CA LYS A 69 -15.91 -10.48 -9.32
C LYS A 69 -16.35 -11.94 -9.45
N ALA A 70 -15.41 -12.89 -9.40
CA ALA A 70 -15.69 -14.32 -9.47
C ALA A 70 -16.34 -14.88 -8.19
N THR A 71 -16.25 -14.15 -7.07
CA THR A 71 -16.87 -14.54 -5.80
C THR A 71 -18.40 -14.61 -5.97
N PRO A 72 -19.06 -15.73 -5.61
CA PRO A 72 -20.51 -15.88 -5.75
C PRO A 72 -21.28 -14.74 -5.08
N ALA A 73 -22.35 -14.25 -5.71
CA ALA A 73 -23.14 -13.10 -5.24
C ALA A 73 -23.63 -13.24 -3.78
N ARG A 74 -23.92 -14.46 -3.31
CA ARG A 74 -24.30 -14.74 -1.91
C ARG A 74 -23.18 -14.45 -0.89
N LEU A 75 -21.92 -14.52 -1.33
CA LEU A 75 -20.71 -14.25 -0.55
C LEU A 75 -20.16 -12.85 -0.81
N GLN A 76 -20.74 -12.13 -1.78
CA GLN A 76 -20.40 -10.75 -2.06
C GLN A 76 -21.00 -9.83 -1.00
N PRO A 77 -20.32 -8.73 -0.68
CA PRO A 77 -20.85 -7.70 0.18
C PRO A 77 -22.16 -7.14 -0.37
N ALA A 78 -23.19 -7.03 0.46
CA ALA A 78 -24.41 -6.35 0.05
C ALA A 78 -24.09 -4.87 -0.24
N ARG A 79 -24.32 -4.44 -1.48
CA ARG A 79 -24.09 -3.06 -1.91
C ARG A 79 -25.10 -2.17 -1.18
N GLY A 80 -24.68 -1.51 -0.11
CA GLY A 80 -25.53 -0.54 0.57
C GLY A 80 -25.88 0.59 -0.40
N LYS A 81 -27.16 0.92 -0.55
CA LYS A 81 -27.67 1.96 -1.48
C LYS A 81 -27.06 3.37 -1.26
N LYS A 82 -26.30 3.59 -0.19
CA LYS A 82 -25.68 4.86 0.19
C LYS A 82 -24.16 4.96 -0.04
N LYS A 83 -23.47 3.87 -0.42
CA LYS A 83 -22.00 3.90 -0.64
C LYS A 83 -21.68 4.10 -2.13
N GLY A 84 -20.81 5.07 -2.44
CA GLY A 84 -20.35 5.35 -3.80
C GLY A 84 -19.66 4.14 -4.46
N ALA A 85 -19.51 4.18 -5.80
CA ALA A 85 -18.89 3.08 -6.55
C ALA A 85 -17.45 2.81 -6.11
N GLU A 86 -16.70 3.87 -5.81
CA GLU A 86 -15.31 3.78 -5.38
C GLU A 86 -15.17 3.13 -3.99
N THR A 87 -15.92 3.57 -2.98
CA THR A 87 -15.89 2.93 -1.65
C THR A 87 -16.33 1.47 -1.69
N SER A 88 -17.24 1.10 -2.60
CA SER A 88 -17.60 -0.30 -2.86
C SER A 88 -16.45 -1.12 -3.44
N TYR A 89 -15.60 -0.51 -4.28
CA TYR A 89 -14.40 -1.16 -4.85
C TYR A 89 -13.37 -1.45 -3.75
N PHE A 90 -13.00 -0.45 -2.95
CA PHE A 90 -12.05 -0.59 -1.83
C PHE A 90 -12.52 -1.65 -0.83
N TYR A 91 -13.79 -1.56 -0.41
CA TYR A 91 -14.39 -2.53 0.51
C TYR A 91 -14.30 -3.96 -0.01
N SER A 92 -14.73 -4.18 -1.26
CA SER A 92 -14.86 -5.54 -1.80
C SER A 92 -13.49 -6.18 -2.03
N ASN A 93 -12.53 -5.41 -2.53
CA ASN A 93 -11.18 -5.93 -2.75
C ASN A 93 -10.44 -6.17 -1.43
N ALA A 94 -10.59 -5.32 -0.42
CA ALA A 94 -10.03 -5.57 0.90
C ALA A 94 -10.65 -6.81 1.57
N THR A 95 -11.96 -7.04 1.42
CA THR A 95 -12.58 -8.30 1.88
C THR A 95 -12.01 -9.53 1.16
N THR A 96 -11.81 -9.46 -0.16
CA THR A 96 -11.20 -10.56 -0.92
C THR A 96 -9.77 -10.80 -0.46
N LEU A 97 -8.97 -9.75 -0.31
CA LEU A 97 -7.57 -9.87 0.14
C LEU A 97 -7.49 -10.47 1.55
N GLY A 98 -8.34 -10.03 2.48
CA GLY A 98 -8.37 -10.58 3.82
C GLY A 98 -8.77 -12.06 3.86
N ARG A 99 -9.69 -12.51 2.99
CA ARG A 99 -9.99 -13.96 2.84
C ARG A 99 -8.78 -14.72 2.31
N MET A 100 -8.10 -14.18 1.30
CA MET A 100 -6.87 -14.78 0.78
C MET A 100 -5.78 -14.85 1.84
N ALA A 101 -5.70 -13.88 2.75
CA ALA A 101 -4.76 -13.87 3.85
C ALA A 101 -5.08 -14.94 4.90
N VAL A 102 -6.37 -15.16 5.21
CA VAL A 102 -6.82 -16.27 6.07
C VAL A 102 -6.45 -17.61 5.47
N ASP A 103 -6.75 -17.83 4.19
CA ASP A 103 -6.42 -19.08 3.48
C ASP A 103 -4.90 -19.29 3.47
N LEU A 104 -4.13 -18.24 3.16
CA LEU A 104 -2.67 -18.30 3.14
C LEU A 104 -2.08 -18.62 4.50
N ALA A 105 -2.62 -18.07 5.60
CA ALA A 105 -2.15 -18.35 6.96
C ALA A 105 -2.32 -19.83 7.33
N VAL A 106 -3.41 -20.46 6.86
CA VAL A 106 -3.62 -21.90 7.02
C VAL A 106 -2.62 -22.69 6.18
N ASP A 107 -2.43 -22.30 4.91
CA ASP A 107 -1.55 -23.01 3.98
C ASP A 107 -0.08 -22.99 4.43
N VAL A 108 0.41 -21.86 4.95
CA VAL A 108 1.80 -21.72 5.40
C VAL A 108 2.00 -22.12 6.86
N GLY A 109 0.93 -22.28 7.63
CA GLY A 109 0.98 -22.61 9.06
C GLY A 109 1.65 -21.53 9.92
N ASP A 110 1.58 -20.27 9.52
CA ASP A 110 2.25 -19.12 10.15
C ASP A 110 1.41 -17.84 9.98
N SER A 111 1.72 -16.80 10.74
CA SER A 111 1.05 -15.50 10.70
C SER A 111 1.23 -14.81 9.35
N VAL A 112 0.15 -14.23 8.84
CA VAL A 112 0.13 -13.41 7.63
C VAL A 112 -0.14 -11.96 8.01
N LEU A 113 0.63 -11.03 7.44
CA LEU A 113 0.33 -9.60 7.36
C LEU A 113 -0.21 -9.30 5.96
N ALA A 114 -1.39 -8.71 5.83
CA ALA A 114 -1.92 -8.33 4.51
C ALA A 114 -1.89 -6.81 4.33
N VAL A 115 -1.24 -6.32 3.28
CA VAL A 115 -1.17 -4.90 2.96
C VAL A 115 -1.96 -4.61 1.68
N PHE A 116 -2.96 -3.73 1.79
CA PHE A 116 -3.78 -3.27 0.69
C PHE A 116 -3.32 -1.88 0.24
N PHE A 117 -2.62 -1.81 -0.89
CA PHE A 117 -2.11 -0.57 -1.46
C PHE A 117 -2.95 -0.06 -2.62
N ARG A 118 -3.35 1.21 -2.58
CA ARG A 118 -3.89 1.95 -3.73
C ARG A 118 -3.55 3.42 -3.56
N ASP A 119 -3.26 4.09 -4.66
CA ASP A 119 -3.19 5.55 -4.62
C ASP A 119 -4.60 6.12 -4.42
N SER A 120 -4.69 7.17 -3.60
CA SER A 120 -5.95 7.86 -3.32
C SER A 120 -6.14 9.07 -4.23
N ASP A 121 -5.93 8.87 -5.53
CA ASP A 121 -5.97 9.95 -6.52
C ASP A 121 -7.31 10.69 -6.45
N GLY A 122 -7.22 11.96 -6.09
CA GLY A 122 -8.33 12.90 -6.08
C GLY A 122 -8.15 13.96 -7.16
N THR A 123 -9.27 14.49 -7.64
CA THR A 123 -9.27 15.78 -8.33
C THR A 123 -9.55 16.88 -7.29
N ARG A 124 -9.21 18.14 -7.59
CA ARG A 124 -9.59 19.29 -6.73
C ARG A 124 -11.11 19.38 -6.48
N SER A 125 -11.93 18.72 -7.30
CA SER A 125 -13.39 18.60 -7.16
C SER A 125 -13.85 17.41 -6.32
N SER A 126 -12.95 16.55 -5.84
CA SER A 126 -13.29 15.44 -4.94
C SER A 126 -13.84 15.98 -3.62
N HIS A 127 -14.86 15.31 -3.05
CA HIS A 127 -15.48 15.78 -1.81
C HIS A 127 -14.50 15.67 -0.63
N ALA A 128 -14.62 16.63 0.30
CA ALA A 128 -13.91 16.57 1.57
C ALA A 128 -14.23 15.25 2.29
N GLY A 129 -13.19 14.49 2.67
CA GLY A 129 -13.34 13.19 3.32
C GLY A 129 -13.26 11.96 2.42
N ARG A 130 -13.06 12.11 1.09
CA ARG A 130 -12.87 10.96 0.17
C ARG A 130 -11.82 9.96 0.66
N TRP A 131 -10.65 10.45 1.07
CA TRP A 131 -9.58 9.58 1.59
C TRP A 131 -10.03 8.82 2.85
N GLN A 132 -10.72 9.50 3.78
CA GLN A 132 -11.26 8.87 4.99
C GLN A 132 -12.31 7.80 4.67
N ASP A 133 -13.16 8.03 3.67
CA ASP A 133 -14.15 7.07 3.20
C ASP A 133 -13.49 5.83 2.57
N GLN A 134 -12.43 6.02 1.77
CA GLN A 134 -11.63 4.93 1.19
C GLN A 134 -10.92 4.13 2.30
N TRP A 135 -10.25 4.82 3.22
CA TRP A 135 -9.59 4.22 4.39
C TRP A 135 -10.55 3.35 5.19
N GLN A 136 -11.71 3.91 5.58
CA GLN A 136 -12.71 3.18 6.33
C GLN A 136 -13.27 1.98 5.53
N SER A 137 -13.39 2.12 4.21
CA SER A 137 -13.85 1.02 3.35
C SER A 137 -12.87 -0.16 3.35
N VAL A 138 -11.56 0.09 3.33
CA VAL A 138 -10.54 -0.97 3.44
C VAL A 138 -10.59 -1.63 4.82
N CYS A 139 -10.62 -0.85 5.90
CA CYS A 139 -10.74 -1.35 7.27
C CYS A 139 -12.00 -2.22 7.46
N ASP A 140 -13.16 -1.73 7.01
CA ASP A 140 -14.41 -2.48 7.06
C ASP A 140 -14.33 -3.77 6.22
N GLY A 141 -13.61 -3.73 5.10
CA GLY A 141 -13.39 -4.86 4.20
C GLY A 141 -12.59 -5.98 4.87
N PHE A 142 -11.46 -5.66 5.50
CA PHE A 142 -10.69 -6.63 6.29
C PHE A 142 -11.49 -7.18 7.48
N LYS A 143 -12.18 -6.30 8.23
CA LYS A 143 -13.06 -6.72 9.33
C LYS A 143 -14.13 -7.70 8.86
N ARG A 144 -14.71 -7.49 7.67
CA ARG A 144 -15.72 -8.40 7.10
C ARG A 144 -15.15 -9.78 6.77
N SER A 145 -13.87 -9.87 6.40
CA SER A 145 -13.20 -11.15 6.17
C SER A 145 -12.82 -11.89 7.46
N GLY A 146 -12.95 -11.25 8.63
CA GLY A 146 -12.48 -11.81 9.90
C GLY A 146 -10.95 -11.81 10.02
N PHE A 147 -10.26 -10.99 9.23
CA PHE A 147 -8.81 -10.90 9.22
C PHE A 147 -8.35 -9.64 9.96
N GLU A 148 -7.55 -9.81 11.02
CA GLU A 148 -7.19 -8.74 11.94
C GLU A 148 -5.86 -8.04 11.61
N HIS A 149 -4.99 -8.70 10.83
CA HIS A 149 -3.66 -8.19 10.44
C HIS A 149 -3.68 -7.53 9.05
N GLY A 150 -4.83 -6.95 8.68
CA GLY A 150 -5.03 -6.24 7.42
C GLY A 150 -4.71 -4.75 7.57
N VAL A 151 -3.81 -4.24 6.73
CA VAL A 151 -3.28 -2.86 6.80
C VAL A 151 -3.62 -2.11 5.50
N PRO A 152 -4.39 -1.01 5.55
CA PRO A 152 -4.52 -0.09 4.43
C PRO A 152 -3.23 0.71 4.23
N MET A 153 -2.69 0.71 3.02
CA MET A 153 -1.59 1.58 2.60
C MET A 153 -2.13 2.51 1.51
N LEU A 154 -2.67 3.66 1.90
CA LEU A 154 -3.37 4.58 1.01
C LEU A 154 -2.66 5.94 0.95
N PRO A 155 -1.62 6.11 0.12
CA PRO A 155 -0.98 7.40 -0.06
C PRO A 155 -1.94 8.46 -0.58
N LYS A 156 -1.79 9.70 -0.09
CA LYS A 156 -2.58 10.86 -0.51
C LYS A 156 -1.67 11.95 -1.09
N PRO A 157 -1.97 12.50 -2.28
CA PRO A 157 -2.89 11.92 -3.27
C PRO A 157 -2.39 10.58 -3.84
N LYS A 158 -1.06 10.39 -3.83
CA LYS A 158 -0.36 9.24 -4.41
C LYS A 158 0.98 8.98 -3.73
N SER A 159 1.58 7.83 -4.06
CA SER A 159 2.81 7.32 -3.43
C SER A 159 4.00 8.27 -3.53
N GLU A 160 4.13 9.03 -4.63
CA GLU A 160 5.22 9.98 -4.82
C GLU A 160 5.19 11.13 -3.81
N ALA A 161 4.04 11.47 -3.22
CA ALA A 161 3.97 12.48 -2.16
C ALA A 161 4.74 12.01 -0.91
N TRP A 162 4.64 10.73 -0.55
CA TRP A 162 5.42 10.13 0.53
C TRP A 162 6.90 10.13 0.16
N LEU A 163 7.24 9.71 -1.05
CA LEU A 163 8.64 9.64 -1.53
C LEU A 163 9.30 11.02 -1.61
N LEU A 164 8.56 12.09 -1.92
CA LEU A 164 9.05 13.47 -1.85
C LEU A 164 9.49 13.85 -0.44
N CYS A 165 8.72 13.46 0.58
CA CYS A 165 9.11 13.69 1.97
C CYS A 165 10.37 12.88 2.34
N VAL A 166 10.45 11.62 1.90
CA VAL A 166 11.65 10.77 2.09
C VAL A 166 12.88 11.37 1.39
N ALA A 167 12.71 11.95 0.21
CA ALA A 167 13.77 12.66 -0.53
C ALA A 167 14.20 13.98 0.13
N GLY A 168 13.61 14.34 1.27
CA GLY A 168 14.02 15.51 2.05
C GLY A 168 13.40 16.81 1.57
N VAL A 169 12.21 16.78 0.96
CA VAL A 169 11.44 18.03 0.81
C VAL A 169 11.13 18.58 2.20
N ASN A 170 11.38 19.88 2.40
CA ASN A 170 11.26 20.58 3.68
C ASN A 170 12.05 19.90 4.83
N PRO A 171 13.39 19.77 4.77
CA PRO A 171 14.16 19.08 5.80
C PRO A 171 13.87 19.60 7.22
N GLY A 172 13.43 18.71 8.13
CA GLY A 172 13.08 19.04 9.51
C GLY A 172 11.77 19.85 9.67
N GLY A 173 11.00 19.98 8.59
CA GLY A 173 9.73 20.68 8.53
C GLY A 173 8.53 19.73 8.50
N ASP A 174 7.38 20.28 8.11
CA ASP A 174 6.13 19.53 7.93
C ASP A 174 5.97 19.16 6.44
N CYS A 175 5.72 17.87 6.17
CA CYS A 175 5.44 17.33 4.84
C CYS A 175 3.93 17.26 4.53
N SER A 176 3.04 17.62 5.46
CA SER A 176 1.58 17.51 5.28
C SER A 176 1.06 18.20 4.01
N ALA A 177 1.69 19.31 3.60
CA ALA A 177 1.35 20.05 2.39
C ALA A 177 1.53 19.23 1.09
N LEU A 178 2.39 18.20 1.10
CA LEU A 178 2.57 17.29 -0.04
C LEU A 178 1.31 16.46 -0.31
N GLU A 179 0.44 16.26 0.69
CA GLU A 179 -0.84 15.57 0.50
C GLU A 179 -1.92 16.40 -0.18
N GLU A 180 -1.64 17.68 -0.43
CA GLU A 180 -2.51 18.61 -1.16
C GLU A 180 -2.07 18.79 -2.63
N LEU A 181 -1.05 18.05 -3.06
CA LEU A 181 -0.65 17.96 -4.46
C LEU A 181 -1.79 17.38 -5.32
N SER A 182 -1.71 17.61 -6.63
CA SER A 182 -2.65 16.97 -7.56
C SER A 182 -2.25 15.50 -7.78
N GLY A 183 -3.22 14.59 -7.74
CA GLY A 183 -3.03 13.20 -8.20
C GLY A 183 -2.93 13.06 -9.73
N ASN A 184 -3.11 14.15 -10.50
CA ASN A 184 -2.96 14.08 -11.95
C ASN A 184 -1.50 14.31 -12.35
N ASP A 185 -0.87 13.31 -12.95
CA ASP A 185 0.51 13.40 -13.46
C ASP A 185 0.70 14.48 -14.52
N ASN A 186 -0.38 14.85 -15.24
CA ASN A 186 -0.36 15.92 -16.25
C ASN A 186 -0.57 17.33 -15.65
N ALA A 187 -0.76 17.45 -14.34
CA ALA A 187 -0.83 18.75 -13.70
C ALA A 187 0.53 19.47 -13.79
N PRO A 188 0.54 20.81 -13.95
CA PRO A 188 1.78 21.56 -13.76
C PRO A 188 2.32 21.30 -12.35
N HIS A 189 3.62 20.99 -12.24
CA HIS A 189 4.27 20.59 -10.98
C HIS A 189 3.66 19.34 -10.32
N SER A 190 3.37 18.29 -11.09
CA SER A 190 2.94 16.99 -10.55
C SER A 190 3.95 16.40 -9.56
N ALA A 191 3.49 15.57 -8.62
CA ALA A 191 4.36 14.94 -7.61
C ALA A 191 5.54 14.19 -8.26
N LYS A 192 5.27 13.47 -9.35
CA LYS A 192 6.28 12.78 -10.15
C LYS A 192 7.35 13.73 -10.71
N SER A 193 6.93 14.85 -11.30
CA SER A 193 7.90 15.83 -11.84
C SER A 193 8.74 16.49 -10.74
N GLN A 194 8.17 16.70 -9.55
CA GLN A 194 8.90 17.22 -8.39
C GLN A 194 9.90 16.18 -7.85
N LEU A 195 9.53 14.90 -7.85
CA LEU A 195 10.38 13.82 -7.39
C LEU A 195 11.59 13.66 -8.32
N ASP A 196 11.35 13.63 -9.64
CA ASP A 196 12.42 13.60 -10.64
C ASP A 196 13.36 14.80 -10.50
N ALA A 197 12.82 16.00 -10.22
CA ALA A 197 13.63 17.19 -10.01
C ALA A 197 14.48 17.11 -8.73
N MET A 198 13.96 16.54 -7.65
CA MET A 198 14.72 16.37 -6.41
C MET A 198 15.82 15.33 -6.52
N LEU A 199 15.55 14.24 -7.23
CA LEU A 199 16.54 13.20 -7.46
C LEU A 199 17.51 13.55 -8.60
N GLY A 200 17.34 14.71 -9.24
CA GLY A 200 18.20 15.23 -10.31
C GLY A 200 18.01 14.56 -11.68
N GLN A 201 17.19 13.51 -11.77
CA GLN A 201 16.85 12.81 -13.01
C GLN A 201 15.60 11.94 -12.80
N HIS A 202 15.00 11.51 -13.92
CA HIS A 202 13.95 10.50 -13.88
C HIS A 202 14.52 9.15 -13.43
N HIS A 203 13.92 8.56 -12.39
CA HIS A 203 14.29 7.24 -11.90
C HIS A 203 13.25 6.21 -12.36
N SER A 204 13.74 5.10 -12.90
CA SER A 204 12.93 3.89 -13.04
C SER A 204 12.52 3.36 -11.67
N ALA A 205 11.52 2.47 -11.64
CA ALA A 205 11.07 1.84 -10.40
C ALA A 205 12.21 1.10 -9.66
N GLU A 206 13.13 0.50 -10.42
CA GLU A 206 14.28 -0.22 -9.89
C GLU A 206 15.32 0.73 -9.29
N GLU A 207 15.67 1.80 -10.01
CA GLU A 207 16.58 2.83 -9.50
C GLU A 207 16.01 3.53 -8.27
N LEU A 208 14.70 3.76 -8.21
CA LEU A 208 14.04 4.36 -7.04
C LEU A 208 13.99 3.39 -5.85
N SER A 209 13.80 2.09 -6.08
CA SER A 209 13.93 1.07 -5.04
C SER A 209 15.35 0.99 -4.49
N ASP A 210 16.36 1.05 -5.35
CA ASP A 210 17.76 1.02 -4.92
C ASP A 210 18.13 2.30 -4.18
N TRP A 211 17.67 3.46 -4.65
CA TRP A 211 17.81 4.72 -3.93
C TRP A 211 17.23 4.64 -2.52
N LEU A 212 16.02 4.08 -2.35
CA LEU A 212 15.43 3.88 -1.03
C LEU A 212 16.29 2.98 -0.12
N LYS A 213 16.90 1.90 -0.62
CA LYS A 213 17.79 1.05 0.19
C LYS A 213 18.97 1.83 0.77
N GLU A 214 19.51 2.77 0.00
CA GLU A 214 20.64 3.61 0.40
C GLU A 214 20.23 4.81 1.27
N HIS A 215 18.95 5.18 1.26
CA HIS A 215 18.40 6.35 1.95
C HIS A 215 17.24 5.94 2.87
N PRO A 216 17.54 5.51 4.11
CA PRO A 216 16.50 5.14 5.09
C PRO A 216 15.53 6.30 5.34
N ALA A 217 14.24 5.98 5.35
CA ALA A 217 13.19 6.97 5.63
C ALA A 217 13.31 7.50 7.07
N ASP A 218 13.35 8.82 7.22
CA ASP A 218 13.13 9.48 8.51
C ASP A 218 11.64 9.36 8.86
N VAL A 219 11.33 8.33 9.65
CA VAL A 219 9.96 7.97 10.05
C VAL A 219 9.27 9.12 10.79
N ASP A 220 9.98 9.85 11.64
CA ASP A 220 9.41 10.98 12.38
C ASP A 220 9.03 12.12 11.44
N HIS A 221 9.87 12.39 10.43
CA HIS A 221 9.59 13.41 9.43
C HIS A 221 8.39 13.05 8.54
N ILE A 222 8.34 11.84 7.99
CA ILE A 222 7.21 11.43 7.13
C ILE A 222 5.89 11.23 7.93
N ASN A 223 5.96 10.96 9.23
CA ASN A 223 4.78 10.92 10.12
C ASN A 223 4.06 12.28 10.27
N THR A 224 4.66 13.38 9.79
CA THR A 224 3.96 14.67 9.67
C THR A 224 2.85 14.62 8.61
N MET A 225 2.93 13.69 7.65
CA MET A 225 1.91 13.44 6.63
C MET A 225 0.75 12.60 7.20
N PRO A 226 -0.50 13.11 7.24
CA PRO A 226 -1.63 12.41 7.85
C PRO A 226 -1.92 10.99 7.31
N SER A 227 -1.86 10.79 6.00
CA SER A 227 -2.11 9.49 5.37
C SER A 227 -1.02 8.48 5.68
N PHE A 228 0.25 8.90 5.69
CA PHE A 228 1.37 8.04 6.09
C PHE A 228 1.26 7.67 7.57
N LYS A 229 1.00 8.65 8.44
CA LYS A 229 0.85 8.41 9.88
C LYS A 229 -0.23 7.38 10.16
N ALA A 230 -1.38 7.46 9.49
CA ALA A 230 -2.45 6.48 9.64
C ALA A 230 -2.01 5.07 9.21
N PHE A 231 -1.32 4.96 8.06
CA PHE A 231 -0.73 3.71 7.59
C PHE A 231 0.29 3.13 8.59
N HIS A 232 1.25 3.94 9.03
CA HIS A 232 2.30 3.51 9.95
C HIS A 232 1.72 3.05 11.28
N GLN A 233 0.74 3.76 11.86
CA GLN A 233 0.04 3.33 13.07
C GLN A 233 -0.68 1.99 12.88
N ALA A 234 -1.37 1.81 11.74
CA ALA A 234 -2.06 0.56 11.42
C ALA A 234 -1.08 -0.61 11.23
N LEU A 235 0.07 -0.36 10.58
CA LEU A 235 1.14 -1.32 10.39
C LEU A 235 1.70 -1.79 11.73
N THR A 236 2.13 -0.86 12.58
CA THR A 236 2.68 -1.17 13.90
C THR A 236 1.69 -1.95 14.75
N SER A 237 0.43 -1.49 14.81
CA SER A 237 -0.64 -2.19 15.56
C SER A 237 -0.94 -3.59 15.02
N ALA A 238 -0.79 -3.83 13.71
CA ALA A 238 -0.99 -5.16 13.13
C ALA A 238 0.17 -6.10 13.50
N VAL A 239 1.41 -5.60 13.46
CA VAL A 239 2.60 -6.37 13.82
C VAL A 239 2.63 -6.73 15.31
N GLU A 240 2.31 -5.79 16.20
CA GLU A 240 2.23 -6.03 17.64
C GLU A 240 1.22 -7.12 17.99
N LYS A 241 0.07 -7.17 17.31
CA LYS A 241 -0.97 -8.20 17.54
C LYS A 241 -0.56 -9.59 17.08
N MET A 242 0.36 -9.70 16.12
CA MET A 242 0.86 -11.00 15.65
C MET A 242 1.87 -11.62 16.62
N HIS A 243 2.48 -10.82 17.49
CA HIS A 243 3.50 -11.23 18.46
C HIS A 243 3.14 -10.79 19.90
N PRO A 244 2.04 -11.33 20.49
CA PRO A 244 1.61 -10.98 21.85
C PRO A 244 2.53 -11.51 22.96
#